data_AF-A0A7M3XLX6-F1
#
_entry.id   AF-A0A7M3XLX6-F1
#
_cell.length_a   1.000
_cell.length_b   1.000
_cell.length_c   1.000
_cell.angle_alpha   90.00
_cell.angle_beta   90.00
_cell.angle_gamma   90.00
#
_symmetry.space_group_name_H-M   'P 1'
#
loop_
_entity.id
_entity.type
_entity.pdbx_description
1 polymer ?
#
loop_
_entity_poly.entity_id
_entity_poly.type
_entity_poly.pdbx_seq_one_letter_code
_entity_poly.pdbx_strand_id
1 'polypeptide(L)'
;MGLTALGVPLSEEKRERKSRGRRRPKNRFEGRRSNNPPRRDDQSESIERALARFSVVPKPMGFPSEIDPPPRTIDVNWELNAVSKNTQKKAGEIVMRRGEFGFLPQERVDEIALQLDGLSISLEQALSLRNALNQEKSVYSHHKLMRRSNELSRRYNSGEDVISLSKRFDAPPVNTFRAILTGRGWGKNRIKEFLKQPSKMDDRDREQFELAESMDRVSSVNQDETHKASMVFEDVLYLFFDSIGVRYRTQEDLMAEQKETEGRAVITPDLLMIDDVRINGVPCAWIDAKHFFGADLKFPRKKTQKQVDRYVAEYGHGAIVYRHGFCDGLVINGAEQLDASPLDLTLLDKFHEESSS
;
A
#
# COMPACT_ATOMS: atom_id res chain seq x y z
N MET A 1 24.85 1.34 -15.61
CA MET A 1 24.61 2.80 -15.56
C MET A 1 23.16 3.07 -15.91
N GLY A 2 22.42 3.71 -14.99
CA GLY A 2 21.08 4.25 -15.26
C GLY A 2 19.88 3.34 -14.98
N LEU A 3 19.72 2.84 -13.74
CA LEU A 3 18.42 2.29 -13.30
C LEU A 3 17.54 3.45 -12.83
N THR A 4 16.55 3.77 -13.65
CA THR A 4 15.53 4.78 -13.37
C THR A 4 14.50 4.18 -12.43
N ALA A 5 14.55 4.59 -11.16
CA ALA A 5 13.50 4.30 -10.19
C ALA A 5 12.18 4.95 -10.64
N LEU A 6 11.28 4.14 -11.21
CA LEU A 6 9.93 4.55 -11.57
C LEU A 6 9.07 4.65 -10.31
N GLY A 7 9.24 5.76 -9.59
CA GLY A 7 8.25 6.22 -8.63
C GLY A 7 6.96 6.53 -9.37
N VAL A 8 5.95 5.67 -9.24
CA VAL A 8 4.60 5.89 -9.77
C VAL A 8 4.08 7.24 -9.24
N PRO A 9 3.86 8.24 -10.10
CA PRO A 9 3.28 9.50 -9.69
C PRO A 9 1.82 9.28 -9.36
N LEU A 10 1.37 9.83 -8.23
CA LEU A 10 -0.06 10.09 -8.00
C LEU A 10 -0.58 10.93 -9.17
N SER A 11 -1.42 10.33 -10.01
CA SER A 11 -2.12 11.03 -11.07
C SER A 11 -3.11 12.02 -10.46
N GLU A 12 -2.81 13.32 -10.55
CA GLU A 12 -3.76 14.40 -10.30
C GLU A 12 -4.25 14.92 -11.65
N GLU A 13 -5.55 14.74 -11.91
CA GLU A 13 -6.26 15.40 -13.01
C GLU A 13 -6.11 16.92 -12.91
N LYS A 14 -5.61 17.52 -14.00
CA LYS A 14 -5.58 18.96 -14.25
C LYS A 14 -6.99 19.55 -14.11
N ARG A 15 -7.28 20.24 -13.00
CA ARG A 15 -8.40 21.18 -12.95
C ARG A 15 -7.93 22.56 -13.37
N GLU A 16 -8.22 22.91 -14.61
CA GLU A 16 -8.06 24.26 -15.14
C GLU A 16 -8.89 25.27 -14.32
N ARG A 17 -8.23 26.35 -13.89
CA ARG A 17 -8.85 27.48 -13.19
C ARG A 17 -9.65 28.31 -14.20
N LYS A 18 -10.97 28.10 -14.27
CA LYS A 18 -11.90 29.07 -14.89
C LYS A 18 -12.51 30.01 -13.84
N SER A 19 -12.41 31.29 -14.16
CA SER A 19 -13.01 32.51 -13.62
C SER A 19 -14.17 32.39 -12.62
N ARG A 20 -14.09 33.20 -11.55
CA ARG A 20 -15.10 33.37 -10.49
C ARG A 20 -16.35 34.09 -11.01
N GLY A 21 -17.37 33.32 -11.39
CA GLY A 21 -18.74 33.80 -11.60
C GLY A 21 -19.64 33.47 -10.40
N ARG A 22 -20.35 34.47 -9.85
CA ARG A 22 -21.36 34.33 -8.78
C ARG A 22 -22.37 33.22 -9.10
N ARG A 23 -22.40 32.14 -8.31
CA ARG A 23 -23.40 31.07 -8.43
C ARG A 23 -24.63 31.38 -7.58
N ARG A 24 -25.78 31.54 -8.25
CA ARG A 24 -27.13 31.50 -7.66
C ARG A 24 -27.40 30.13 -7.00
N PRO A 25 -28.23 30.04 -5.95
CA PRO A 25 -28.52 28.78 -5.30
C PRO A 25 -29.40 27.91 -6.21
N LYS A 26 -28.94 26.71 -6.55
CA LYS A 26 -29.73 25.70 -7.26
C LYS A 26 -30.29 24.71 -6.24
N ASN A 27 -31.60 24.53 -6.31
CA ASN A 27 -32.43 23.67 -5.48
C ASN A 27 -31.85 22.25 -5.36
N ARG A 28 -31.90 21.72 -4.12
CA ARG A 28 -31.60 20.33 -3.79
C ARG A 28 -32.63 19.43 -4.46
N PHE A 29 -32.20 18.64 -5.44
CA PHE A 29 -32.87 17.39 -5.76
C PHE A 29 -32.40 16.34 -4.75
N GLU A 30 -33.33 15.85 -3.94
CA GLU A 30 -33.12 14.75 -3.00
C GLU A 30 -32.98 13.44 -3.77
N GLY A 31 -31.74 13.10 -4.14
CA GLY A 31 -31.36 11.73 -4.48
C GLY A 31 -31.02 10.98 -3.19
N ARG A 32 -31.84 9.99 -2.83
CA ARG A 32 -31.61 9.05 -1.71
C ARG A 32 -30.17 8.54 -1.73
N ARG A 33 -29.35 8.97 -0.76
CA ARG A 33 -28.07 8.31 -0.46
C ARG A 33 -28.37 7.08 0.37
N SER A 34 -28.20 5.91 -0.24
CA SER A 34 -28.11 4.64 0.50
C SER A 34 -26.92 4.72 1.46
N ASN A 35 -27.19 4.60 2.76
CA ASN A 35 -26.20 4.64 3.84
C ASN A 35 -25.88 3.21 4.35
N ASN A 36 -26.08 2.19 3.52
CA ASN A 36 -25.79 0.82 3.91
C ASN A 36 -24.41 0.39 3.38
N PRO A 37 -23.64 -0.39 4.18
CA PRO A 37 -22.47 -1.08 3.66
C PRO A 37 -22.89 -2.02 2.50
N PRO A 38 -21.99 -2.28 1.52
CA PRO A 38 -22.30 -3.18 0.42
C PRO A 38 -22.70 -4.55 0.96
N ARG A 39 -23.81 -5.10 0.47
CA ARG A 39 -24.29 -6.45 0.81
C ARG A 39 -23.46 -7.48 0.06
N ARG A 40 -23.44 -8.72 0.56
CA ARG A 40 -22.84 -9.94 -0.05
C ARG A 40 -23.16 -10.17 -1.54
N ASP A 41 -24.18 -9.52 -2.12
CA ASP A 41 -24.55 -9.59 -3.54
C ASP A 41 -23.43 -9.11 -4.51
N ASP A 42 -22.51 -8.24 -4.10
CA ASP A 42 -21.46 -7.72 -4.99
C ASP A 42 -20.39 -8.78 -5.33
N GLN A 43 -20.24 -9.81 -4.47
CA GLN A 43 -19.35 -10.93 -4.77
C GLN A 43 -19.87 -11.78 -5.93
N SER A 44 -21.19 -11.92 -6.11
CA SER A 44 -21.73 -12.78 -7.18
C SER A 44 -21.39 -12.25 -8.57
N GLU A 45 -21.49 -10.93 -8.81
CA GLU A 45 -21.14 -10.34 -10.11
C GLU A 45 -19.64 -10.51 -10.41
N SER A 46 -18.78 -10.25 -9.42
CA SER A 46 -17.33 -10.43 -9.60
C SER A 46 -16.96 -11.88 -9.90
N ILE A 47 -17.62 -12.85 -9.24
CA ILE A 47 -17.39 -14.29 -9.45
C ILE A 47 -17.90 -14.71 -10.84
N GLU A 48 -19.09 -14.28 -11.23
CA GLU A 48 -19.63 -14.54 -12.57
C GLU A 48 -18.70 -14.01 -13.65
N ARG A 49 -18.15 -12.81 -13.47
CA ARG A 49 -17.17 -12.23 -14.38
C ARG A 49 -15.87 -13.02 -14.44
N ALA A 50 -15.36 -13.49 -13.29
CA ALA A 50 -14.19 -14.35 -13.25
C ALA A 50 -14.42 -15.60 -14.10
N LEU A 51 -15.56 -16.27 -13.96
CA LEU A 51 -15.89 -17.47 -14.74
C LEU A 51 -16.12 -17.15 -16.22
N ALA A 52 -16.77 -16.02 -16.53
CA ALA A 52 -17.07 -15.60 -17.90
C ALA A 52 -15.82 -15.23 -18.71
N ARG A 53 -14.66 -14.97 -18.06
CA ARG A 53 -13.40 -14.58 -18.73
C ARG A 53 -12.95 -15.57 -19.82
N PHE A 54 -13.29 -16.84 -19.65
CA PHE A 54 -12.94 -17.89 -20.60
C PHE A 54 -13.76 -17.85 -21.90
N SER A 55 -14.97 -17.30 -21.88
CA SER A 55 -15.90 -17.30 -23.02
C SER A 55 -16.21 -15.91 -23.58
N VAL A 56 -15.92 -14.84 -22.84
CA VAL A 56 -16.22 -13.46 -23.25
C VAL A 56 -15.43 -13.05 -24.50
N VAL A 57 -16.07 -12.25 -25.36
CA VAL A 57 -15.48 -11.64 -26.55
C VAL A 57 -15.78 -10.13 -26.53
N PRO A 58 -14.77 -9.24 -26.62
CA PRO A 58 -13.33 -9.53 -26.69
C PRO A 58 -12.79 -10.14 -25.39
N LYS A 59 -11.63 -10.79 -25.48
CA LYS A 59 -10.93 -11.33 -24.30
C LYS A 59 -10.47 -10.19 -23.38
N PRO A 60 -10.37 -10.43 -22.06
CA PRO A 60 -9.77 -9.46 -21.14
C PRO A 60 -8.32 -9.14 -21.51
N MET A 61 -7.87 -7.94 -21.16
CA MET A 61 -6.54 -7.45 -21.45
C MET A 61 -5.43 -8.34 -20.89
N GLY A 62 -4.49 -8.78 -21.73
CA GLY A 62 -3.43 -9.70 -21.34
C GLY A 62 -3.87 -11.16 -21.18
N PHE A 63 -5.15 -11.47 -21.37
CA PHE A 63 -5.63 -12.85 -21.43
C PHE A 63 -5.37 -13.42 -22.83
N PRO A 64 -4.80 -14.63 -22.97
CA PRO A 64 -4.48 -15.21 -24.28
C PRO A 64 -5.71 -15.33 -25.19
N SER A 65 -5.52 -15.05 -26.48
CA SER A 65 -6.56 -15.23 -27.50
C SER A 65 -6.96 -16.69 -27.67
N GLU A 66 -5.96 -17.58 -27.62
CA GLU A 66 -6.10 -19.03 -27.67
C GLU A 66 -5.37 -19.64 -26.47
N ILE A 67 -6.02 -20.61 -25.81
CA ILE A 67 -5.46 -21.33 -24.66
C ILE A 67 -5.46 -22.82 -25.01
N ASP A 68 -4.28 -23.34 -25.36
CA ASP A 68 -4.05 -24.75 -25.66
C ASP A 68 -2.96 -25.29 -24.73
N PRO A 69 -3.21 -26.36 -23.95
CA PRO A 69 -4.50 -27.06 -23.77
C PRO A 69 -5.57 -26.18 -23.09
N PRO A 70 -6.87 -26.51 -23.20
CA PRO A 70 -7.95 -25.75 -22.57
C PRO A 70 -7.72 -25.51 -21.06
N PRO A 71 -8.29 -24.43 -20.47
CA PRO A 71 -8.20 -24.16 -19.04
C PRO A 71 -8.64 -25.35 -18.19
N ARG A 72 -7.87 -25.66 -17.16
CA ARG A 72 -8.21 -26.71 -16.18
C ARG A 72 -8.74 -26.06 -14.91
N THR A 73 -9.66 -26.73 -14.22
CA THR A 73 -10.03 -26.35 -12.86
C THR A 73 -9.03 -26.90 -11.88
N ILE A 74 -8.50 -26.03 -11.02
CA ILE A 74 -7.52 -26.37 -9.99
C ILE A 74 -8.04 -25.81 -8.66
N ASP A 75 -8.41 -26.70 -7.75
CA ASP A 75 -8.85 -26.34 -6.41
C ASP A 75 -7.66 -26.25 -5.45
N VAL A 76 -7.54 -25.11 -4.78
CA VAL A 76 -6.48 -24.81 -3.81
C VAL A 76 -7.12 -24.63 -2.44
N ASN A 77 -6.77 -25.50 -1.50
CA ASN A 77 -7.12 -25.31 -0.10
C ASN A 77 -6.07 -24.39 0.55
N TRP A 78 -6.49 -23.20 0.97
CA TRP A 78 -5.61 -22.19 1.52
C TRP A 78 -5.95 -21.95 2.99
N GLU A 79 -5.07 -22.40 3.87
CA GLU A 79 -5.22 -22.21 5.31
C GLU A 79 -5.14 -20.73 5.68
N LEU A 80 -6.08 -20.26 6.52
CA LEU A 80 -6.18 -18.85 6.92
C LEU A 80 -5.96 -18.69 8.43
N ASN A 81 -5.01 -17.83 8.77
CA ASN A 81 -4.60 -17.48 10.13
C ASN A 81 -4.81 -15.98 10.37
N ALA A 82 -6.05 -15.52 10.22
CA ALA A 82 -6.41 -14.12 10.39
C ALA A 82 -6.27 -13.64 11.85
N VAL A 83 -5.70 -12.45 12.03
CA VAL A 83 -5.65 -11.78 13.33
C VAL A 83 -7.01 -11.16 13.64
N SER A 84 -7.56 -11.40 14.82
CA SER A 84 -8.85 -10.80 15.17
C SER A 84 -8.78 -9.27 15.23
N LYS A 85 -9.87 -8.60 14.84
CA LYS A 85 -10.01 -7.13 14.94
C LYS A 85 -9.74 -6.60 16.35
N ASN A 86 -10.12 -7.34 17.38
CA ASN A 86 -9.85 -6.97 18.77
C ASN A 86 -8.35 -7.05 19.09
N THR A 87 -7.68 -8.12 18.64
CA THR A 87 -6.22 -8.28 18.76
C THR A 87 -5.49 -7.15 18.04
N GLN A 88 -5.86 -6.84 16.79
CA GLN A 88 -5.29 -5.72 16.04
C GLN A 88 -5.45 -4.39 16.79
N LYS A 89 -6.64 -4.14 17.37
CA LYS A 89 -6.89 -2.90 18.13
C LYS A 89 -5.94 -2.77 19.32
N LYS A 90 -5.81 -3.82 20.14
CA LYS A 90 -4.90 -3.85 21.30
C LYS A 90 -3.44 -3.67 20.88
N ALA A 91 -3.00 -4.42 19.86
CA ALA A 91 -1.66 -4.28 19.31
C ALA A 91 -1.39 -2.86 18.79
N GLY A 92 -2.39 -2.25 18.15
CA GLY A 92 -2.33 -0.85 17.71
C GLY A 92 -2.08 0.15 18.84
N GLU A 93 -2.72 -0.06 20.01
CA GLU A 93 -2.50 0.76 21.21
C GLU A 93 -1.09 0.59 21.77
N ILE A 94 -0.53 -0.63 21.69
CA ILE A 94 0.83 -0.95 22.14
C ILE A 94 1.90 -0.33 21.24
N VAL A 95 1.76 -0.47 19.91
CA VAL A 95 2.81 -0.06 18.95
C VAL A 95 2.82 1.44 18.65
N MET A 96 1.74 2.15 18.95
CA MET A 96 1.61 3.57 18.68
C MET A 96 2.02 4.42 19.88
N ARG A 97 2.98 5.32 19.67
CA ARG A 97 3.32 6.39 20.62
C ARG A 97 3.38 7.74 19.93
N ARG A 98 3.14 8.79 20.71
CA ARG A 98 3.19 10.17 20.22
C ARG A 98 4.63 10.53 19.85
N GLY A 99 4.81 11.09 18.66
CA GLY A 99 6.12 11.51 18.13
C GLY A 99 6.97 10.38 17.55
N GLU A 100 6.54 9.11 17.63
CA GLU A 100 7.29 7.96 17.12
C GLU A 100 6.90 7.64 15.66
N PHE A 101 7.48 8.35 14.71
CA PHE A 101 7.31 8.10 13.26
C PHE A 101 8.52 7.39 12.62
N GLY A 102 9.64 7.30 13.34
CA GLY A 102 10.89 6.74 12.84
C GLY A 102 11.12 5.29 13.18
N PHE A 103 12.38 4.88 12.96
CA PHE A 103 12.94 3.63 13.48
C PHE A 103 12.77 3.55 14.98
N LEU A 104 12.49 2.35 15.47
CA LEU A 104 12.43 2.07 16.89
C LEU A 104 13.82 1.61 17.34
N PRO A 105 14.35 2.13 18.47
CA PRO A 105 15.51 1.52 19.08
C PRO A 105 15.16 0.10 19.55
N GLN A 106 16.17 -0.78 19.64
CA GLN A 106 15.97 -2.19 20.00
C GLN A 106 15.21 -2.34 21.33
N GLU A 107 15.55 -1.54 22.34
CA GLU A 107 14.84 -1.52 23.63
C GLU A 107 13.32 -1.29 23.48
N ARG A 108 12.91 -0.44 22.52
CA ARG A 108 11.50 -0.18 22.25
C ARG A 108 10.84 -1.33 21.48
N VAL A 109 11.59 -2.04 20.64
CA VAL A 109 11.12 -3.25 19.97
C VAL A 109 10.90 -4.37 20.99
N ASP A 110 11.85 -4.56 21.92
CA ASP A 110 11.75 -5.56 22.99
C ASP A 110 10.58 -5.26 23.93
N GLU A 111 10.38 -3.98 24.27
CA GLU A 111 9.24 -3.55 25.06
C GLU A 111 7.90 -3.87 24.37
N ILE A 112 7.81 -3.65 23.05
CA ILE A 112 6.63 -4.01 22.27
C ILE A 112 6.44 -5.53 22.32
N ALA A 113 7.50 -6.32 22.10
CA ALA A 113 7.42 -7.77 22.13
C ALA A 113 6.88 -8.30 23.46
N LEU A 114 7.36 -7.76 24.59
CA LEU A 114 6.87 -8.11 25.92
C LEU A 114 5.40 -7.72 26.13
N GLN A 115 4.96 -6.57 25.63
CA GLN A 115 3.57 -6.13 25.76
C GLN A 115 2.60 -6.88 24.85
N LEU A 116 3.09 -7.47 23.76
CA LEU A 116 2.32 -8.32 22.87
C LEU A 116 2.18 -9.76 23.39
N ASP A 117 2.91 -10.14 24.44
CA ASP A 117 2.82 -11.48 25.01
C ASP A 117 1.38 -11.83 25.41
N GLY A 118 0.94 -13.02 25.02
CA GLY A 118 -0.44 -13.48 25.17
C GLY A 118 -1.45 -12.92 24.15
N LEU A 119 -1.04 -12.06 23.21
CA LEU A 119 -1.86 -11.69 22.05
C LEU A 119 -1.58 -12.61 20.85
N SER A 120 -2.62 -12.95 20.10
CA SER A 120 -2.54 -13.75 18.87
C SER A 120 -2.06 -12.91 17.67
N ILE A 121 -0.89 -12.27 17.80
CA ILE A 121 -0.26 -11.44 16.78
C ILE A 121 1.26 -11.46 16.99
N SER A 122 2.03 -11.65 15.92
CA SER A 122 3.49 -11.65 16.00
C SER A 122 4.07 -10.24 16.12
N LEU A 123 5.32 -10.14 16.58
CA LEU A 123 6.05 -8.88 16.61
C LEU A 123 6.13 -8.24 15.21
N GLU A 124 6.43 -9.03 14.18
CA GLU A 124 6.52 -8.54 12.80
C GLU A 124 5.19 -8.00 12.28
N GLN A 125 4.08 -8.71 12.56
CA GLN A 125 2.72 -8.26 12.26
C GLN A 125 2.43 -6.92 12.93
N ALA A 126 2.78 -6.78 14.20
CA ALA A 126 2.57 -5.56 14.97
C ALA A 126 3.45 -4.39 14.47
N LEU A 127 4.70 -4.63 14.09
CA LEU A 127 5.57 -3.63 13.48
C LEU A 127 5.08 -3.19 12.09
N SER A 128 4.55 -4.13 11.30
CA SER A 128 3.90 -3.83 10.02
C SER A 128 2.62 -3.01 10.22
N LEU A 129 1.79 -3.37 11.21
CA LEU A 129 0.61 -2.59 11.64
C LEU A 129 1.00 -1.17 12.07
N ARG A 130 2.10 -1.01 12.84
CA ARG A 130 2.62 0.31 13.24
C ARG A 130 2.90 1.19 12.03
N ASN A 131 3.54 0.64 10.99
CA ASN A 131 3.83 1.38 9.77
C ASN A 131 2.53 1.88 9.09
N ALA A 132 1.52 1.02 8.99
CA ALA A 132 0.22 1.38 8.43
C ALA A 132 -0.51 2.44 9.27
N LEU A 133 -0.49 2.32 10.60
CA LEU A 133 -1.08 3.29 11.53
C LEU A 133 -0.39 4.66 11.46
N ASN A 134 0.94 4.67 11.42
CA ASN A 134 1.72 5.91 11.29
C ASN A 134 1.50 6.60 9.94
N GLN A 135 1.36 5.84 8.86
CA GLN A 135 1.00 6.37 7.55
C GLN A 135 -0.40 7.00 7.58
N GLU A 136 -1.40 6.30 8.09
CA GLU A 136 -2.77 6.81 8.20
C GLU A 136 -2.84 8.07 9.06
N LYS A 137 -2.16 8.05 10.21
CA LYS A 137 -2.03 9.19 11.12
C LYS A 137 -1.42 10.40 10.42
N SER A 138 -0.31 10.21 9.69
CA SER A 138 0.36 11.25 8.92
C SER A 138 -0.57 11.89 7.89
N VAL A 139 -1.30 11.08 7.12
CA VAL A 139 -2.23 11.55 6.08
C VAL A 139 -3.36 12.38 6.70
N TYR A 140 -4.00 11.88 7.77
CA TYR A 140 -5.14 12.58 8.37
C TYR A 140 -4.73 13.82 9.18
N SER A 141 -3.54 13.85 9.76
CA SER A 141 -3.04 14.99 10.55
C SER A 141 -2.33 16.05 9.71
N HIS A 142 -1.97 15.77 8.45
CA HIS A 142 -1.18 16.67 7.59
C HIS A 142 -1.74 18.10 7.50
N HIS A 143 -3.05 18.25 7.32
CA HIS A 143 -3.67 19.58 7.24
C HIS A 143 -3.57 20.36 8.56
N LYS A 144 -3.58 19.68 9.72
CA LYS A 144 -3.41 20.31 11.04
C LYS A 144 -1.98 20.78 11.21
N LEU A 145 -1.01 19.98 10.78
CA LEU A 145 0.41 20.35 10.76
C LEU A 145 0.63 21.61 9.89
N MET A 146 0.09 21.61 8.67
CA MET A 146 0.26 22.72 7.73
C MET A 146 -0.39 24.03 8.21
N ARG A 147 -1.47 23.97 9.00
CA ARG A 147 -2.03 25.18 9.65
C ARG A 147 -1.09 25.81 10.67
N ARG A 148 -0.13 25.05 11.20
CA ARG A 148 0.87 25.52 12.18
C ARG A 148 2.24 25.77 11.54
N SER A 149 2.34 25.82 10.21
CA SER A 149 3.59 26.06 9.48
C SER A 149 4.33 27.33 9.95
N ASN A 150 3.62 28.43 10.18
CA ASN A 150 4.20 29.68 10.68
C ASN A 150 4.72 29.56 12.13
N GLU A 151 4.14 28.69 12.96
CA GLU A 151 4.65 28.42 14.30
C GLU A 151 5.90 27.55 14.24
N LEU A 152 5.87 26.49 13.43
CA LEU A 152 7.01 25.60 13.19
C LEU A 152 8.22 26.39 12.67
N SER A 153 8.01 27.25 11.66
CA SER A 153 9.04 28.13 11.12
C SER A 153 9.66 29.04 12.18
N ARG A 154 8.83 29.70 13.00
CA ARG A 154 9.32 30.55 14.09
C ARG A 154 10.17 29.77 15.10
N ARG A 155 9.68 28.63 15.58
CA ARG A 155 10.41 27.79 16.56
C ARG A 155 11.72 27.26 16.02
N TYR A 156 11.72 26.80 14.77
CA TYR A 156 12.93 26.35 14.10
C TYR A 156 13.95 27.48 13.99
N ASN A 157 13.53 28.68 13.57
CA ASN A 157 14.40 29.86 13.51
C ASN A 157 14.90 30.28 14.91
N SER A 158 14.14 30.01 15.98
CA SER A 158 14.56 30.22 17.37
C SER A 158 15.53 29.15 17.91
N GLY A 159 15.87 28.13 17.13
CA GLY A 159 16.89 27.14 17.48
C GLY A 159 16.38 25.71 17.72
N GLU A 160 15.06 25.46 17.75
CA GLU A 160 14.55 24.09 17.86
C GLU A 160 14.92 23.26 16.60
N ASP A 161 15.36 22.02 16.78
CA ASP A 161 15.67 21.09 15.69
C ASP A 161 14.41 20.38 15.15
N VAL A 162 14.50 19.80 13.94
CA VAL A 162 13.37 19.16 13.26
C VAL A 162 12.83 17.95 14.02
N ILE A 163 13.69 17.20 14.71
CA ILE A 163 13.28 16.00 15.45
C ILE A 163 12.48 16.38 16.70
N SER A 164 12.93 17.39 17.43
CA SER A 164 12.22 17.97 18.56
C SER A 164 10.85 18.52 18.14
N LEU A 165 10.79 19.23 17.02
CA LEU A 165 9.53 19.73 16.46
C LEU A 165 8.61 18.59 16.01
N SER A 166 9.15 17.58 15.34
CA SER A 166 8.43 16.38 14.92
C SER A 166 7.74 15.68 16.10
N LYS A 167 8.49 15.44 17.18
CA LYS A 167 7.95 14.86 18.43
C LYS A 167 6.88 15.74 19.07
N ARG A 168 7.15 17.05 19.18
CA ARG A 168 6.23 18.03 19.80
C ARG A 168 4.90 18.12 19.05
N PHE A 169 4.96 18.21 17.72
CA PHE A 169 3.81 18.38 16.85
C PHE A 169 3.18 17.06 16.39
N ASP A 170 3.78 15.93 16.78
CA ASP A 170 3.29 14.58 16.48
C ASP A 170 3.08 14.36 14.98
N ALA A 171 4.12 14.65 14.20
CA ALA A 171 4.12 14.50 12.75
C ALA A 171 5.45 13.90 12.25
N PRO A 172 5.49 13.25 11.08
CA PRO A 172 6.73 12.72 10.55
C PRO A 172 7.82 13.81 10.36
N PRO A 173 9.10 13.51 10.62
CA PRO A 173 10.19 14.49 10.51
C PRO A 173 10.24 15.23 9.16
N VAL A 174 10.15 14.53 8.03
CA VAL A 174 10.21 15.17 6.70
C VAL A 174 8.98 16.05 6.45
N ASN A 175 7.81 15.63 6.92
CA ASN A 175 6.60 16.46 6.82
C ASN A 175 6.66 17.70 7.73
N THR A 176 7.32 17.57 8.89
CA THR A 176 7.61 18.71 9.77
C THR A 176 8.55 19.69 9.09
N PHE A 177 9.62 19.21 8.45
CA PHE A 177 10.53 20.04 7.67
C PHE A 177 9.83 20.75 6.49
N ARG A 178 8.98 20.02 5.74
CA ARG A 178 8.13 20.62 4.69
C ARG A 178 7.24 21.74 5.23
N ALA A 179 6.68 21.57 6.43
CA ALA A 179 5.86 22.59 7.07
C ALA A 179 6.67 23.81 7.53
N ILE A 180 7.91 23.62 8.00
CA ILE A 180 8.86 24.72 8.30
C ILE A 180 9.12 25.55 7.04
N LEU A 181 9.50 24.91 5.93
CA LEU A 181 9.75 25.60 4.65
C LEU A 181 8.49 26.31 4.13
N THR A 182 7.33 25.68 4.27
CA THR A 182 6.04 26.29 3.92
C THR A 182 5.77 27.55 4.76
N GLY A 183 6.07 27.52 6.06
CA GLY A 183 5.95 28.68 6.95
C GLY A 183 6.93 29.81 6.66
N ARG A 184 7.99 29.54 5.89
CA ARG A 184 8.90 30.56 5.31
C ARG A 184 8.40 31.11 3.96
N GLY A 185 7.23 30.69 3.50
CA GLY A 185 6.64 31.13 2.23
C GLY A 185 7.12 30.35 1.02
N TRP A 186 7.79 29.19 1.19
CA TRP A 186 8.20 28.38 0.05
C TRP A 186 7.00 27.70 -0.61
N GLY A 187 6.95 27.74 -1.94
CA GLY A 187 5.96 27.01 -2.73
C GLY A 187 6.24 25.51 -2.79
N LYS A 188 5.19 24.69 -2.96
CA LYS A 188 5.29 23.21 -3.02
C LYS A 188 6.33 22.70 -4.02
N ASN A 189 6.39 23.30 -5.22
CA ASN A 189 7.32 22.89 -6.26
C ASN A 189 8.78 23.19 -5.88
N ARG A 190 9.02 24.37 -5.30
CA ARG A 190 10.35 24.76 -4.79
C ARG A 190 10.81 23.81 -3.69
N ILE A 191 9.92 23.49 -2.73
CA ILE A 191 10.23 22.51 -1.68
C ILE A 191 10.59 21.17 -2.32
N LYS A 192 9.77 20.64 -3.22
CA LYS A 192 10.03 19.36 -3.90
C LYS A 192 11.38 19.34 -4.64
N GLU A 193 11.74 20.43 -5.31
CA GLU A 193 13.02 20.54 -6.02
C GLU A 193 14.20 20.50 -5.06
N PHE A 194 14.15 21.29 -3.98
CA PHE A 194 15.25 21.36 -3.01
C PHE A 194 15.39 20.06 -2.21
N LEU A 195 14.30 19.37 -1.86
CA LEU A 195 14.41 18.06 -1.18
C LEU A 195 15.04 16.99 -2.08
N LYS A 196 14.99 17.15 -3.42
CA LYS A 196 15.73 16.27 -4.36
C LYS A 196 17.20 16.67 -4.53
N GLN A 197 17.55 17.90 -4.17
CA GLN A 197 18.90 18.44 -4.28
C GLN A 197 19.26 19.20 -3.00
N PRO A 198 19.42 18.49 -1.85
CA PRO A 198 19.63 19.13 -0.55
C PRO A 198 20.89 20.00 -0.50
N SER A 199 21.87 19.73 -1.37
CA SER A 199 23.09 20.54 -1.54
C SER A 199 22.83 22.02 -1.91
N LYS A 200 21.62 22.36 -2.39
CA LYS A 200 21.23 23.75 -2.67
C LYS A 200 20.67 24.50 -1.45
N MET A 201 20.39 23.81 -0.34
CA MET A 201 19.94 24.45 0.90
C MET A 201 21.12 25.07 1.67
N ASP A 202 20.83 25.96 2.61
CA ASP A 202 21.84 26.37 3.60
C ASP A 202 22.25 25.17 4.47
N ASP A 203 23.42 25.29 5.12
CA ASP A 203 24.02 24.17 5.83
C ASP A 203 23.12 23.59 6.93
N ARG A 204 22.40 24.45 7.66
CA ARG A 204 21.50 24.01 8.73
C ARG A 204 20.29 23.29 8.16
N ASP A 205 19.64 23.85 7.15
CA ASP A 205 18.49 23.22 6.49
C ASP A 205 18.87 21.89 5.84
N ARG A 206 20.07 21.80 5.24
CA ARG A 206 20.60 20.55 4.67
C ARG A 206 20.78 19.49 5.75
N GLU A 207 21.53 19.80 6.81
CA GLU A 207 21.79 18.90 7.93
C GLU A 207 20.48 18.42 8.59
N GLN A 208 19.55 19.34 8.82
CA GLN A 208 18.27 19.04 9.44
C GLN A 208 17.34 18.23 8.53
N PHE A 209 17.42 18.42 7.21
CA PHE A 209 16.70 17.59 6.25
C PHE A 209 17.27 16.17 6.20
N GLU A 210 18.60 16.01 6.13
CA GLU A 210 19.27 14.71 6.13
C GLU A 210 18.97 13.92 7.43
N LEU A 211 18.97 14.61 8.57
CA LEU A 211 18.53 14.03 9.84
C LEU A 211 17.05 13.64 9.83
N ALA A 212 16.18 14.48 9.25
CA ALA A 212 14.77 14.16 9.12
C ALA A 212 14.53 12.95 8.20
N GLU A 213 15.25 12.86 7.08
CA GLU A 213 15.13 11.78 6.12
C GLU A 213 15.59 10.45 6.70
N SER A 214 16.74 10.43 7.39
CA SER A 214 17.26 9.22 8.06
C SER A 214 16.35 8.70 9.17
N MET A 215 15.54 9.57 9.79
CA MET A 215 14.62 9.20 10.87
C MET A 215 13.16 9.03 10.46
N ASP A 216 12.75 9.31 9.22
CA ASP A 216 11.33 9.28 8.83
C ASP A 216 10.96 8.01 8.06
N ARG A 217 10.50 6.96 8.74
CA ARG A 217 10.07 5.71 8.06
C ARG A 217 8.83 5.90 7.18
N VAL A 218 8.03 6.94 7.40
CA VAL A 218 6.71 7.13 6.77
C VAL A 218 6.81 7.95 5.49
N SER A 219 7.70 8.94 5.47
CA SER A 219 7.79 9.94 4.41
C SER A 219 9.15 9.96 3.70
N SER A 220 10.13 9.16 4.15
CA SER A 220 11.44 9.02 3.50
C SER A 220 11.37 8.18 2.22
N VAL A 221 12.44 8.32 1.43
CA VAL A 221 12.54 7.87 0.03
C VAL A 221 13.28 6.53 -0.10
N ASN A 222 14.05 6.10 0.92
CA ASN A 222 14.83 4.85 0.83
C ASN A 222 13.94 3.62 1.09
N GLN A 223 13.21 3.22 0.05
CA GLN A 223 12.31 2.05 0.03
C GLN A 223 12.93 0.87 -0.74
N ASP A 224 14.21 0.94 -1.10
CA ASP A 224 14.85 -0.01 -2.01
C ASP A 224 14.88 -1.44 -1.46
N GLU A 225 15.20 -1.60 -0.17
CA GLU A 225 15.21 -2.92 0.48
C GLU A 225 13.80 -3.50 0.60
N THR A 226 12.82 -2.70 1.02
CA THR A 226 11.41 -3.13 1.09
C THR A 226 10.87 -3.48 -0.29
N HIS A 227 11.28 -2.76 -1.33
CA HIS A 227 10.92 -3.07 -2.70
C HIS A 227 11.51 -4.40 -3.15
N LYS A 228 12.81 -4.64 -2.90
CA LYS A 228 13.45 -5.94 -3.20
C LYS A 228 12.79 -7.09 -2.44
N ALA A 229 12.52 -6.92 -1.15
CA ALA A 229 11.81 -7.93 -0.35
C ALA A 229 10.38 -8.19 -0.86
N SER A 230 9.71 -7.18 -1.41
CA SER A 230 8.41 -7.34 -2.08
C SER A 230 8.54 -8.19 -3.34
N MET A 231 9.54 -7.93 -4.18
CA MET A 231 9.80 -8.73 -5.38
C MET A 231 10.12 -10.19 -5.03
N VAL A 232 10.94 -10.43 -4.01
CA VAL A 232 11.23 -11.80 -3.54
C VAL A 232 9.97 -12.50 -3.03
N PHE A 233 9.05 -11.77 -2.40
CA PHE A 233 7.76 -12.32 -1.98
C PHE A 233 6.83 -12.66 -3.17
N GLU A 234 6.89 -11.90 -4.26
CA GLU A 234 6.23 -12.26 -5.53
C GLU A 234 6.82 -13.55 -6.11
N ASP A 235 8.15 -13.71 -6.10
CA ASP A 235 8.83 -14.94 -6.55
C ASP A 235 8.39 -16.18 -5.75
N VAL A 236 8.16 -16.03 -4.44
CA VAL A 236 7.61 -17.11 -3.60
C VAL A 236 6.22 -17.55 -4.09
N LEU A 237 5.37 -16.62 -4.53
CA LEU A 237 4.07 -16.96 -5.10
C LEU A 237 4.22 -17.68 -6.43
N TYR A 238 5.14 -17.25 -7.30
CA TYR A 238 5.43 -17.93 -8.56
C TYR A 238 5.83 -19.38 -8.31
N LEU A 239 6.77 -19.62 -7.38
CA LEU A 239 7.21 -20.96 -7.01
C LEU A 239 6.04 -21.83 -6.49
N PHE A 240 5.16 -21.27 -5.66
CA PHE A 240 3.99 -22.00 -5.17
C PHE A 240 3.05 -22.39 -6.32
N PHE A 241 2.64 -21.45 -7.17
CA PHE A 241 1.70 -21.73 -8.25
C PHE A 241 2.30 -22.62 -9.35
N ASP A 242 3.60 -22.51 -9.61
CA ASP A 242 4.34 -23.42 -10.48
C ASP A 242 4.34 -24.84 -9.91
N SER A 243 4.55 -25.00 -8.59
CA SER A 243 4.61 -26.32 -7.94
C SER A 243 3.31 -27.12 -8.03
N ILE A 244 2.17 -26.42 -8.10
CA ILE A 244 0.84 -27.02 -8.27
C ILE A 244 0.37 -27.03 -9.74
N GLY A 245 1.25 -26.61 -10.67
CA GLY A 245 1.03 -26.68 -12.11
C GLY A 245 -0.05 -25.74 -12.63
N VAL A 246 -0.26 -24.59 -11.98
CA VAL A 246 -1.17 -23.53 -12.45
C VAL A 246 -0.49 -22.74 -13.56
N ARG A 247 -1.21 -22.48 -14.66
CA ARG A 247 -0.76 -21.54 -15.69
C ARG A 247 -1.23 -20.13 -15.36
N TYR A 248 -0.32 -19.18 -15.38
CA TYR A 248 -0.59 -17.77 -15.15
C TYR A 248 0.32 -16.91 -16.03
N ARG A 249 0.04 -15.61 -16.07
CA ARG A 249 0.94 -14.59 -16.60
C ARG A 249 1.41 -13.66 -15.49
N THR A 250 2.65 -13.23 -15.59
CA THR A 250 3.29 -12.35 -14.59
C THR A 250 2.99 -10.88 -14.88
N GLN A 251 3.23 -10.02 -13.90
CA GLN A 251 3.22 -8.57 -14.09
C GLN A 251 4.15 -8.14 -15.24
N GLU A 252 5.35 -8.74 -15.35
CA GLU A 252 6.32 -8.38 -16.39
C GLU A 252 5.79 -8.66 -17.80
N ASP A 253 5.16 -9.82 -17.99
CA ASP A 253 4.53 -10.21 -19.24
C ASP A 253 3.44 -9.21 -19.66
N LEU A 254 2.58 -8.85 -18.70
CA LEU A 254 1.46 -7.92 -18.93
C LEU A 254 1.96 -6.51 -19.22
N MET A 255 3.01 -6.06 -18.52
CA MET A 255 3.61 -4.75 -18.76
C MET A 255 4.24 -4.65 -20.15
N ALA A 256 4.90 -5.70 -20.62
CA ALA A 256 5.52 -5.72 -21.94
C ALA A 256 4.45 -5.57 -23.05
N GLU A 257 3.39 -6.38 -22.98
CA GLU A 257 2.29 -6.36 -23.97
C GLU A 257 1.50 -5.04 -23.95
N GLN A 258 1.17 -4.53 -22.76
CA GLN A 258 0.41 -3.29 -22.63
C GLN A 258 1.23 -2.07 -23.05
N LYS A 259 2.55 -2.06 -22.84
CA LYS A 259 3.40 -0.99 -23.36
C LYS A 259 3.42 -0.97 -24.89
N GLU A 260 3.43 -2.13 -25.52
CA GLU A 260 3.41 -2.23 -26.98
C GLU A 260 2.06 -1.78 -27.57
N THR A 261 0.95 -2.18 -26.95
CA THR A 261 -0.40 -1.92 -27.46
C THR A 261 -0.97 -0.56 -27.03
N GLU A 262 -0.77 -0.17 -25.78
CA GLU A 262 -1.37 1.02 -25.14
C GLU A 262 -0.36 2.15 -24.86
N GLY A 263 0.93 1.92 -25.14
CA GLY A 263 2.02 2.86 -24.83
C GLY A 263 2.35 2.99 -23.35
N ARG A 264 1.65 2.26 -22.46
CA ARG A 264 1.87 2.25 -21.01
C ARG A 264 1.26 1.01 -20.36
N ALA A 265 1.77 0.63 -19.20
CA ALA A 265 1.08 -0.32 -18.33
C ALA A 265 -0.25 0.30 -17.82
N VAL A 266 -1.32 -0.48 -17.86
CA VAL A 266 -2.68 -0.07 -17.49
C VAL A 266 -3.16 -0.86 -16.28
N ILE A 267 -3.16 -2.19 -16.36
CA ILE A 267 -3.66 -3.11 -15.32
C ILE A 267 -2.76 -4.34 -15.27
N THR A 268 -2.03 -4.52 -14.18
CA THR A 268 -1.02 -5.59 -14.06
C THR A 268 -1.08 -6.19 -12.66
N PRO A 269 -1.97 -7.16 -12.39
CA PRO A 269 -1.82 -8.00 -11.21
C PRO A 269 -0.50 -8.77 -11.27
N ASP A 270 -0.01 -9.23 -10.11
CA ASP A 270 1.26 -9.98 -10.04
C ASP A 270 1.13 -11.34 -10.72
N LEU A 271 -0.02 -12.01 -10.56
CA LEU A 271 -0.41 -13.21 -11.31
C LEU A 271 -1.79 -13.03 -11.94
N LEU A 272 -1.89 -13.21 -13.26
CA LEU A 272 -3.16 -13.37 -13.98
C LEU A 272 -3.38 -14.84 -14.33
N MET A 273 -4.42 -15.47 -13.77
CA MET A 273 -4.67 -16.91 -13.87
C MET A 273 -5.25 -17.30 -15.24
N ILE A 274 -4.54 -18.18 -15.95
CA ILE A 274 -4.97 -18.76 -17.22
C ILE A 274 -5.83 -20.02 -17.01
N ASP A 275 -5.61 -20.73 -15.91
CA ASP A 275 -6.46 -21.84 -15.44
C ASP A 275 -7.62 -21.33 -14.54
N ASP A 276 -8.66 -22.16 -14.35
CA ASP A 276 -9.76 -21.91 -13.40
C ASP A 276 -9.30 -22.27 -11.98
N VAL A 277 -8.54 -21.37 -11.37
CA VAL A 277 -8.05 -21.53 -9.99
C VAL A 277 -9.16 -21.18 -9.01
N ARG A 278 -9.46 -22.09 -8.09
CA ARG A 278 -10.46 -21.89 -7.02
C ARG A 278 -9.79 -21.99 -5.67
N ILE A 279 -9.66 -20.85 -4.99
CA ILE A 279 -9.08 -20.80 -3.65
C ILE A 279 -10.23 -20.92 -2.65
N ASN A 280 -10.19 -21.97 -1.81
CA ASN A 280 -11.27 -22.27 -0.86
C ASN A 280 -12.66 -22.34 -1.53
N GLY A 281 -12.71 -22.83 -2.77
CA GLY A 281 -13.93 -22.96 -3.58
C GLY A 281 -14.37 -21.68 -4.30
N VAL A 282 -13.67 -20.56 -4.13
CA VAL A 282 -13.97 -19.28 -4.79
C VAL A 282 -13.08 -19.10 -6.03
N PRO A 283 -13.64 -18.84 -7.22
CA PRO A 283 -12.84 -18.56 -8.41
C PRO A 283 -11.98 -17.31 -8.26
N CYS A 284 -10.67 -17.45 -8.50
CA CYS A 284 -9.71 -16.36 -8.46
C CYS A 284 -9.06 -16.20 -9.83
N ALA A 285 -9.40 -15.12 -10.54
CA ALA A 285 -8.86 -14.80 -11.85
C ALA A 285 -7.47 -14.15 -11.78
N TRP A 286 -7.11 -13.56 -10.64
CA TRP A 286 -5.83 -12.87 -10.44
C TRP A 286 -5.41 -12.95 -8.98
N ILE A 287 -4.10 -12.79 -8.74
CA ILE A 287 -3.50 -12.66 -7.41
C ILE A 287 -2.58 -11.44 -7.39
N ASP A 288 -2.62 -10.70 -6.29
CA ASP A 288 -1.74 -9.57 -6.03
C ASP A 288 -1.12 -9.72 -4.62
N ALA A 289 0.20 -9.53 -4.53
CA ALA A 289 1.01 -9.75 -3.36
C ALA A 289 1.17 -8.44 -2.58
N LYS A 290 1.06 -8.52 -1.25
CA LYS A 290 1.32 -7.38 -0.36
C LYS A 290 2.35 -7.78 0.68
N HIS A 291 3.54 -7.20 0.59
CA HIS A 291 4.62 -7.35 1.57
C HIS A 291 4.37 -6.51 2.85
N PHE A 292 3.16 -6.60 3.44
CA PHE A 292 2.80 -5.94 4.69
C PHE A 292 1.59 -6.64 5.34
N PHE A 293 1.27 -6.27 6.58
CA PHE A 293 0.09 -6.76 7.30
C PHE A 293 -1.20 -6.11 6.80
N GLY A 294 -2.18 -6.92 6.41
CA GLY A 294 -3.50 -6.49 5.95
C GLY A 294 -4.36 -5.92 7.08
N ALA A 295 -4.10 -4.68 7.48
CA ALA A 295 -4.80 -4.04 8.60
C ALA A 295 -6.21 -3.53 8.24
N ASP A 296 -7.18 -3.68 9.16
CA ASP A 296 -8.51 -3.02 9.08
C ASP A 296 -8.39 -1.51 9.39
N LEU A 297 -7.83 -0.77 8.42
CA LEU A 297 -7.61 0.67 8.47
C LEU A 297 -8.20 1.34 7.23
N LYS A 298 -8.74 2.55 7.38
CA LYS A 298 -9.52 3.20 6.32
C LYS A 298 -8.66 3.64 5.14
N PHE A 299 -7.46 4.17 5.41
CA PHE A 299 -6.57 4.68 4.38
C PHE A 299 -6.00 3.58 3.48
N PRO A 300 -5.30 2.54 3.99
CA PRO A 300 -4.78 1.47 3.15
C PRO A 300 -5.90 0.69 2.47
N ARG A 301 -7.01 0.38 3.17
CA ARG A 301 -8.16 -0.31 2.57
C ARG A 301 -8.73 0.42 1.36
N LYS A 302 -8.88 1.75 1.42
CA LYS A 302 -9.35 2.55 0.27
C LYS A 302 -8.37 2.53 -0.90
N LYS A 303 -7.06 2.49 -0.64
CA LYS A 303 -6.05 2.42 -1.70
C LYS A 303 -6.09 1.05 -2.39
N THR A 304 -6.13 -0.02 -1.60
CA THR A 304 -6.26 -1.39 -2.09
C THR A 304 -7.57 -1.61 -2.83
N GLN A 305 -8.71 -1.17 -2.29
CA GLN A 305 -10.00 -1.32 -2.97
C GLN A 305 -9.99 -0.68 -4.35
N LYS A 306 -9.44 0.53 -4.52
CA LYS A 306 -9.33 1.15 -5.84
C LYS A 306 -8.50 0.33 -6.84
N GLN A 307 -7.48 -0.39 -6.36
CA GLN A 307 -6.68 -1.29 -7.19
C GLN A 307 -7.53 -2.50 -7.59
N VAL A 308 -8.16 -3.14 -6.60
CA VAL A 308 -9.05 -4.29 -6.82
C VAL A 308 -10.22 -3.95 -7.73
N ASP A 309 -10.85 -2.78 -7.60
CA ASP A 309 -11.96 -2.37 -8.46
C ASP A 309 -11.56 -2.39 -9.95
N ARG A 310 -10.30 -2.07 -10.28
CA ARG A 310 -9.78 -2.13 -11.65
C ARG A 310 -9.58 -3.58 -12.11
N TYR A 311 -9.03 -4.42 -11.24
CA TYR A 311 -8.87 -5.85 -11.55
C TYR A 311 -10.21 -6.54 -11.69
N VAL A 312 -11.17 -6.24 -10.81
CA VAL A 312 -12.52 -6.81 -10.85
C VAL A 312 -13.24 -6.35 -12.11
N ALA A 313 -13.12 -5.08 -12.52
CA ALA A 313 -13.73 -4.61 -13.75
C ALA A 313 -13.21 -5.37 -14.99
N GLU A 314 -11.92 -5.70 -15.02
CA GLU A 314 -11.29 -6.35 -16.17
C GLU A 314 -11.40 -7.89 -16.14
N TYR A 315 -11.07 -8.50 -15.01
CA TYR A 315 -10.84 -9.94 -14.86
C TYR A 315 -11.88 -10.64 -13.99
N GLY A 316 -12.63 -9.90 -13.16
CA GLY A 316 -13.51 -10.47 -12.15
C GLY A 316 -12.83 -10.71 -10.80
N HIS A 317 -13.42 -11.58 -9.98
CA HIS A 317 -12.97 -11.91 -8.63
C HIS A 317 -11.52 -12.42 -8.61
N GLY A 318 -10.76 -12.08 -7.56
CA GLY A 318 -9.38 -12.54 -7.38
C GLY A 318 -9.00 -12.75 -5.92
N ALA A 319 -7.73 -12.61 -5.60
CA ALA A 319 -7.24 -12.70 -4.22
C ALA A 319 -6.06 -11.76 -3.97
N ILE A 320 -5.88 -11.37 -2.71
CA ILE A 320 -4.70 -10.64 -2.24
C ILE A 320 -4.00 -11.51 -1.20
N VAL A 321 -2.70 -11.75 -1.37
CA VAL A 321 -1.89 -12.47 -0.40
C VAL A 321 -1.06 -11.48 0.41
N TYR A 322 -1.30 -11.42 1.72
CA TYR A 322 -0.55 -10.59 2.64
C TYR A 322 0.58 -11.39 3.30
N ARG A 323 1.83 -10.97 3.12
CA ARG A 323 3.00 -11.65 3.70
C ARG A 323 2.85 -11.84 5.21
N HIS A 324 2.55 -10.77 5.92
CA HIS A 324 2.40 -10.83 7.38
C HIS A 324 0.98 -11.25 7.79
N GLY A 325 0.16 -11.76 6.88
CA GLY A 325 -1.24 -12.04 7.11
C GLY A 325 -2.09 -10.78 7.25
N PHE A 326 -3.34 -10.97 7.70
CA PHE A 326 -4.35 -9.93 7.65
C PHE A 326 -5.26 -9.97 8.89
N CYS A 327 -6.03 -8.89 9.05
CA CYS A 327 -7.04 -8.78 10.08
C CYS A 327 -8.39 -9.30 9.56
N ASP A 328 -9.11 -10.09 10.35
CA ASP A 328 -10.44 -10.61 9.99
C ASP A 328 -11.49 -9.51 9.75
N GLY A 329 -11.26 -8.30 10.26
CA GLY A 329 -12.08 -7.12 10.03
C GLY A 329 -11.78 -6.42 8.69
N LEU A 330 -10.69 -6.76 8.02
CA LEU A 330 -10.36 -6.23 6.70
C LEU A 330 -11.29 -6.88 5.67
N VAL A 331 -12.01 -6.03 4.94
CA VAL A 331 -12.86 -6.46 3.83
C VAL A 331 -12.47 -5.70 2.59
N ILE A 332 -12.08 -6.42 1.54
CA ILE A 332 -11.86 -5.90 0.19
C ILE A 332 -12.84 -6.60 -0.75
N ASN A 333 -13.77 -5.84 -1.33
CA ASN A 333 -14.78 -6.42 -2.21
C ASN A 333 -14.15 -6.89 -3.52
N GLY A 334 -14.56 -8.08 -3.98
CA GLY A 334 -14.07 -8.68 -5.22
C GLY A 334 -12.70 -9.37 -5.11
N ALA A 335 -12.19 -9.55 -3.90
CA ALA A 335 -10.99 -10.33 -3.66
C ALA A 335 -11.08 -11.12 -2.35
N GLU A 336 -10.53 -12.33 -2.34
CA GLU A 336 -10.23 -13.05 -1.10
C GLU A 336 -9.02 -12.43 -0.38
N GLN A 337 -9.01 -12.47 0.95
CA GLN A 337 -7.88 -12.06 1.76
C GLN A 337 -7.16 -13.31 2.24
N LEU A 338 -5.91 -13.47 1.81
CA LEU A 338 -5.08 -14.63 2.10
C LEU A 338 -3.85 -14.20 2.90
N ASP A 339 -3.29 -15.10 3.68
CA ASP A 339 -1.99 -14.93 4.32
C ASP A 339 -0.95 -15.88 3.73
N ALA A 340 0.31 -15.69 4.10
CA ALA A 340 1.42 -16.47 3.58
C ALA A 340 1.64 -17.83 4.27
N SER A 341 0.75 -18.28 5.17
CA SER A 341 0.92 -19.54 5.90
C SER A 341 1.20 -20.78 5.04
N PRO A 342 0.59 -20.98 3.84
CA PRO A 342 0.89 -22.15 3.01
C PRO A 342 2.14 -21.98 2.13
N LEU A 343 2.84 -20.84 2.20
CA LEU A 343 3.97 -20.53 1.33
C LEU A 343 5.31 -20.88 1.98
N ASP A 344 6.26 -21.35 1.18
CA ASP A 344 7.65 -21.51 1.60
C ASP A 344 8.39 -20.17 1.56
N LEU A 345 8.62 -19.59 2.73
CA LEU A 345 9.29 -18.29 2.88
C LEU A 345 10.82 -18.38 2.92
N THR A 346 11.41 -19.57 2.74
CA THR A 346 12.87 -19.78 2.83
C THR A 346 13.67 -18.84 1.92
N LEU A 347 13.15 -18.53 0.73
CA LEU A 347 13.81 -17.60 -0.21
C LEU A 347 13.90 -16.19 0.38
N LEU A 348 12.85 -15.76 1.08
CA LEU A 348 12.77 -14.45 1.68
C LEU A 348 13.61 -14.35 2.96
N ASP A 349 13.69 -15.44 3.73
CA ASP A 349 14.56 -15.51 4.90
C ASP A 349 16.03 -15.36 4.50
N LYS A 350 16.47 -16.07 3.45
CA LYS A 350 17.83 -15.93 2.89
C LYS A 350 18.12 -14.51 2.42
N PHE A 351 17.16 -13.87 1.74
CA PHE A 351 17.29 -12.48 1.31
C PHE A 351 17.55 -11.53 2.51
N HIS A 352 16.88 -11.76 3.64
CA HIS A 352 17.09 -10.96 4.85
C HIS A 352 18.42 -11.25 5.55
N GLU A 353 18.89 -12.50 5.55
CA GLU A 353 20.22 -12.87 6.08
C GLU A 353 21.36 -12.20 5.28
N GLU A 354 21.26 -12.21 3.96
CA GLU A 354 22.24 -11.57 3.06
C GLU A 354 22.20 -10.04 3.15
N SER A 355 21.02 -9.45 3.36
CA SER A 355 20.86 -7.99 3.49
C SER A 355 21.30 -7.45 4.85
N SER A 356 21.36 -8.32 5.87
CA SER A 356 21.80 -7.97 7.23
C SER A 356 23.30 -8.18 7.45
N SER A 357 23.99 -8.80 6.49
CA SER A 357 25.44 -9.05 6.46
C SER A 357 26.17 -7.94 5.71
#